data_AF-A0A7Y6XY97-F1
#
_entry.id   AF-A0A7Y6XY97-F1
#
_cell.length_a   1.000
_cell.length_b   1.000
_cell.length_c   1.000
_cell.angle_alpha   90.00
_cell.angle_beta   90.00
_cell.angle_gamma   90.00
#
_symmetry.space_group_name_H-M   'P 1'
#
loop_
_entity.id
_entity.type
_entity.pdbx_description
1 polymer ?
#
loop_
_entity_poly.entity_id
_entity_poly.type
_entity_poly.pdbx_seq_one_letter_code
_entity_poly.pdbx_strand_id
1 'polypeptide(L)'
;MVKQAATVSIEDRAAALREGRGDNVGIDEIANVVGSLVRGKTHDDEVEKIAAELRELLAYIGAAKGELIEMQPKSLSNRDIPDAGEQLDAIVKSTEDAAETIMDAAEAVGQVASEVPKKHSAKLEQISTDLFQASSFQDLTGQRITKVTRTLAHLEERLNALADAIGDEYVAPDPDEVIERDEEGVVENDTDLLHGPQLEGEGNSQAEIDAILASFD
;
A
#
# COMPACT_ATOMS: atom_id res chain seq x y z
N MET A 1 4.37 -64.65 21.48
CA MET A 1 3.50 -63.79 20.66
C MET A 1 3.93 -62.35 20.89
N VAL A 2 4.70 -61.79 19.95
CA VAL A 2 5.21 -60.41 20.05
C VAL A 2 4.13 -59.48 19.49
N LYS A 3 3.64 -58.54 20.32
CA LYS A 3 2.69 -57.50 19.90
C LYS A 3 3.40 -56.56 18.92
N GLN A 4 3.01 -56.63 17.65
CA GLN A 4 3.44 -55.72 16.61
C GLN A 4 2.77 -54.35 16.89
N ALA A 5 3.54 -53.38 17.37
CA ALA A 5 3.06 -52.02 17.53
C ALA A 5 2.81 -51.43 16.14
N ALA A 6 1.58 -50.99 15.88
CA ALA A 6 1.21 -50.37 14.62
C ALA A 6 2.01 -49.06 14.44
N THR A 7 3.00 -49.08 13.56
CA THR A 7 3.69 -47.88 13.09
C THR A 7 2.72 -47.10 12.22
N VAL A 8 2.07 -46.09 12.81
CA VAL A 8 1.23 -45.11 12.10
C VAL A 8 2.10 -44.37 11.08
N SER A 9 1.61 -44.22 9.84
CA SER A 9 2.34 -43.55 8.76
C SER A 9 2.48 -42.04 9.04
N ILE A 10 3.48 -41.37 8.44
CA ILE A 10 3.61 -39.90 8.51
C ILE A 10 2.40 -39.23 7.92
N GLU A 11 1.87 -39.80 6.84
CA GLU A 11 0.70 -39.29 6.14
C GLU A 11 -0.51 -39.26 7.07
N ASP A 12 -0.69 -40.30 7.88
CA ASP A 12 -1.76 -40.38 8.88
C ASP A 12 -1.57 -39.35 10.01
N ARG A 13 -0.32 -39.10 10.43
CA ARG A 13 -0.01 -38.13 11.50
C ARG A 13 -0.11 -36.68 11.02
N ALA A 14 0.32 -36.40 9.79
CA ALA A 14 0.16 -35.10 9.16
C ALA A 14 -1.32 -34.81 8.86
N ALA A 15 -2.09 -35.82 8.44
CA ALA A 15 -3.53 -35.71 8.29
C ALA A 15 -4.24 -35.43 9.62
N ALA A 16 -3.86 -36.12 10.71
CA ALA A 16 -4.44 -35.88 12.03
C ALA A 16 -4.13 -34.48 12.59
N LEU A 17 -2.93 -33.95 12.32
CA LEU A 17 -2.57 -32.57 12.69
C LEU A 17 -3.37 -31.54 11.88
N ARG A 18 -3.61 -31.80 10.60
CA ARG A 18 -4.45 -30.96 9.73
C ARG A 18 -5.93 -30.99 10.12
N GLU A 19 -6.46 -32.13 10.54
CA GLU A 19 -7.89 -32.29 10.91
C GLU A 19 -8.28 -31.46 12.15
N GLY A 20 -7.32 -31.16 13.04
CA GLY A 20 -7.56 -30.37 14.25
C GLY A 20 -7.39 -28.85 14.12
N ARG A 21 -6.60 -28.36 13.15
CA ARG A 21 -6.18 -26.94 13.07
C ARG A 21 -6.13 -26.34 11.66
N GLY A 22 -6.47 -27.09 10.62
CA GLY A 22 -6.35 -26.63 9.23
C GLY A 22 -4.89 -26.65 8.74
N ASP A 23 -4.53 -25.76 7.82
CA ASP A 23 -3.18 -25.73 7.22
C ASP A 23 -2.09 -25.08 8.09
N ASN A 24 -2.46 -24.46 9.21
CA ASN A 24 -1.51 -23.84 10.14
C ASN A 24 -1.08 -24.83 11.24
N VAL A 25 0.03 -25.53 11.00
CA VAL A 25 0.66 -26.44 11.95
C VAL A 25 1.85 -25.75 12.64
N GLY A 26 1.93 -25.85 13.97
CA GLY A 26 3.02 -25.27 14.75
C GLY A 26 4.37 -25.93 14.45
N ILE A 27 5.43 -25.12 14.37
CA ILE A 27 6.80 -25.55 14.02
C ILE A 27 7.32 -26.63 15.00
N ASP A 28 6.99 -26.52 16.28
CA ASP A 28 7.37 -27.50 17.30
C ASP A 28 6.75 -28.89 17.07
N GLU A 29 5.54 -28.94 16.51
CA GLU A 29 4.84 -30.19 16.21
C GLU A 29 5.47 -30.87 14.99
N ILE A 30 5.86 -30.10 13.97
CA ILE A 30 6.60 -30.59 12.80
C ILE A 30 7.96 -31.17 13.26
N ALA A 31 8.68 -30.45 14.11
CA ALA A 31 9.96 -30.90 14.66
C ALA A 31 9.81 -32.20 15.46
N ASN A 32 8.72 -32.36 16.21
CA ASN A 32 8.42 -33.57 16.97
C ASN A 32 8.08 -34.78 16.07
N VAL A 33 7.27 -34.58 15.02
CA VAL A 33 6.93 -35.65 14.07
C VAL A 33 8.17 -36.12 13.33
N VAL A 34 8.98 -35.19 12.81
CA VAL A 34 10.25 -35.50 12.12
C VAL A 34 11.22 -36.19 13.08
N GLY A 35 11.41 -35.67 14.29
CA GLY A 35 12.32 -36.24 15.29
C GLY A 35 11.93 -37.65 15.77
N SER A 36 10.65 -38.02 15.66
CA SER A 36 10.19 -39.37 15.99
C SER A 36 10.41 -40.40 14.87
N LEU A 37 10.52 -39.96 13.61
CA LEU A 37 10.67 -40.84 12.46
C LEU A 37 12.11 -41.35 12.30
N VAL A 38 13.06 -40.46 12.56
CA VAL A 38 14.46 -40.70 12.20
C VAL A 38 15.18 -41.58 13.22
N ARG A 39 14.61 -41.72 14.43
CA ARG A 39 15.11 -42.59 15.52
C ARG A 39 15.09 -44.10 15.21
N GLY A 40 14.53 -44.49 14.06
CA GLY A 40 14.32 -45.91 13.71
C GLY A 40 15.32 -46.53 12.72
N LYS A 41 16.13 -45.78 11.96
CA LYS A 41 16.85 -46.35 10.79
C LYS A 41 18.27 -45.82 10.45
N THR A 42 18.87 -44.90 11.20
CA THR A 42 20.19 -44.31 10.87
C THR A 42 21.08 -44.15 12.10
N HIS A 43 22.41 -44.03 11.92
CA HIS A 43 23.34 -43.75 13.03
C HIS A 43 22.90 -42.45 13.74
N ASP A 44 22.61 -42.53 15.05
CA ASP A 44 22.00 -41.44 15.84
C ASP A 44 22.71 -40.07 15.67
N ASP A 45 24.03 -40.08 15.43
CA ASP A 45 24.85 -38.86 15.30
C ASP A 45 24.52 -38.03 14.03
N GLU A 46 24.26 -38.65 12.88
CA GLU A 46 23.91 -37.93 11.63
C GLU A 46 22.50 -37.35 11.71
N VAL A 47 21.62 -38.03 12.43
CA VAL A 47 20.22 -37.63 12.65
C VAL A 47 20.12 -36.43 13.55
N GLU A 48 20.87 -36.46 14.66
CA GLU A 48 20.90 -35.36 15.61
C GLU A 48 21.49 -34.10 14.97
N LYS A 49 22.48 -34.28 14.09
CA LYS A 49 23.04 -33.19 13.28
C LYS A 49 22.03 -32.60 12.29
N ILE A 50 21.33 -33.42 11.50
CA ILE A 50 20.29 -32.94 10.57
C ILE A 50 19.15 -32.25 11.33
N ALA A 51 18.75 -32.79 12.48
CA ALA A 51 17.73 -32.19 13.33
C ALA A 51 18.19 -30.85 13.93
N ALA A 52 19.47 -30.69 14.25
CA ALA A 52 20.04 -29.42 14.69
C ALA A 52 20.06 -28.38 13.55
N GLU A 53 20.54 -28.77 12.36
CA GLU A 53 20.55 -27.92 11.16
C GLU A 53 19.13 -27.48 10.76
N LEU A 54 18.15 -28.37 10.83
CA LEU A 54 16.75 -28.04 10.54
C LEU A 54 16.17 -27.05 11.56
N ARG A 55 16.50 -27.19 12.85
CA ARG A 55 16.06 -26.24 13.88
C ARG A 55 16.67 -24.85 13.68
N GLU A 56 17.94 -24.78 13.31
CA GLU A 56 18.60 -23.51 12.99
C GLU A 56 17.95 -22.83 11.79
N LEU A 57 17.68 -23.60 10.72
CA LEU A 57 16.99 -23.09 9.53
C LEU A 57 15.57 -22.62 9.85
N LEU A 58 14.82 -23.36 10.68
CA LEU A 58 13.49 -22.96 11.13
C LEU A 58 13.52 -21.69 11.99
N ALA A 59 14.51 -21.56 12.88
CA ALA A 59 14.69 -20.34 13.68
C ALA A 59 14.99 -19.13 12.78
N TYR A 60 15.82 -19.32 11.75
CA TYR A 60 16.11 -18.28 10.76
C TYR A 60 14.86 -17.88 9.96
N ILE A 61 14.06 -18.85 9.50
CA ILE A 61 12.77 -18.57 8.83
C ILE A 61 11.82 -17.83 9.78
N GLY A 62 11.75 -18.21 11.05
CA GLY A 62 10.92 -17.54 12.05
C GLY A 62 11.33 -16.07 12.26
N ALA A 63 12.63 -15.80 12.36
CA ALA A 63 13.15 -14.44 12.46
C ALA A 63 12.82 -13.61 11.20
N ALA A 64 13.10 -14.16 10.01
CA ALA A 64 12.78 -13.50 8.74
C ALA A 64 11.27 -13.24 8.58
N LYS A 65 10.42 -14.16 9.03
CA LYS A 65 8.96 -13.97 9.05
C LYS A 65 8.58 -12.80 9.97
N GLY A 66 9.19 -12.69 11.14
CA GLY A 66 8.98 -11.57 12.05
C GLY A 66 9.34 -10.23 11.41
N GLU A 67 10.51 -10.14 10.80
CA GLU A 67 10.95 -8.93 10.07
C GLU A 67 9.98 -8.55 8.93
N LEU A 68 9.42 -9.53 8.22
CA LEU A 68 8.43 -9.28 7.16
C LEU A 68 7.09 -8.77 7.71
N ILE A 69 6.67 -9.24 8.89
CA ILE A 69 5.46 -8.74 9.55
C ILE A 69 5.66 -7.30 10.05
N GLU A 70 6.86 -6.95 10.52
CA GLU A 70 7.18 -5.58 10.94
C GLU A 70 7.07 -4.57 9.79
N MET A 71 7.24 -5.00 8.54
CA MET A 71 6.98 -4.15 7.36
C MET A 71 5.49 -3.88 7.12
N GLN A 72 4.59 -4.56 7.84
CA GLN A 72 3.13 -4.42 7.75
C GLN A 72 2.59 -4.49 6.32
N PRO A 73 2.92 -5.54 5.55
CA PRO A 73 2.52 -5.67 4.16
C PRO A 73 0.99 -5.61 3.96
N LYS A 74 0.20 -6.10 4.93
CA LYS A 74 -1.26 -6.01 4.84
C LYS A 74 -1.76 -4.57 4.97
N SER A 75 -1.17 -3.78 5.88
CA SER A 75 -1.48 -2.36 6.04
C SER A 75 -1.11 -1.56 4.78
N LEU A 76 0.12 -1.73 4.29
CA LEU A 76 0.60 -1.05 3.09
C LEU A 76 -0.32 -1.32 1.88
N SER A 77 -0.73 -2.58 1.71
CA SER A 77 -1.59 -2.99 0.60
C SER A 77 -3.02 -2.44 0.71
N ASN A 78 -3.62 -2.44 1.90
CA ASN A 78 -5.04 -2.05 2.04
C ASN A 78 -5.26 -0.55 2.27
N ARG A 79 -4.19 0.23 2.53
CA ARG A 79 -4.31 1.65 2.86
C ARG A 79 -3.28 2.50 2.13
N ASP A 80 -2.02 2.43 2.53
CA ASP A 80 -1.02 3.44 2.12
C ASP A 80 -0.78 3.45 0.59
N ILE A 81 -0.86 2.31 -0.08
CA ILE A 81 -0.70 2.19 -1.54
C ILE A 81 -1.95 2.69 -2.30
N PRO A 82 -3.18 2.25 -1.96
CA PRO A 82 -4.41 2.87 -2.46
C PRO A 82 -4.44 4.39 -2.30
N ASP A 83 -4.17 4.91 -1.11
CA ASP A 83 -4.20 6.35 -0.81
C ASP A 83 -3.21 7.13 -1.70
N ALA A 84 -1.98 6.61 -1.83
CA ALA A 84 -0.98 7.19 -2.72
C ALA A 84 -1.45 7.17 -4.20
N GLY A 85 -2.21 6.15 -4.60
CA GLY A 85 -2.85 6.06 -5.90
C GLY A 85 -3.86 7.19 -6.13
N GLU A 86 -4.78 7.40 -5.18
CA GLU A 86 -5.80 8.45 -5.24
C GLU A 86 -5.18 9.86 -5.29
N GLN A 87 -4.16 10.10 -4.46
CA GLN A 87 -3.41 11.36 -4.46
C GLN A 87 -2.73 11.61 -5.82
N LEU A 88 -2.14 10.58 -6.44
CA LEU A 88 -1.53 10.70 -7.76
C LEU A 88 -2.57 10.98 -8.85
N ASP A 89 -3.75 10.36 -8.79
CA ASP A 89 -4.84 10.61 -9.73
C ASP A 89 -5.37 12.05 -9.59
N ALA A 90 -5.50 12.55 -8.35
CA ALA A 90 -5.88 13.94 -8.09
C ALA A 90 -4.85 14.94 -8.62
N ILE A 91 -3.55 14.63 -8.49
CA ILE A 91 -2.48 15.44 -9.10
C ILE A 91 -2.62 15.45 -10.62
N VAL A 92 -2.86 14.30 -11.26
CA VAL A 92 -3.07 14.25 -12.71
C VAL A 92 -4.23 15.16 -13.11
N LYS A 93 -5.39 15.00 -12.48
CA LYS A 93 -6.58 15.82 -12.77
C LYS A 93 -6.30 17.31 -12.59
N SER A 94 -5.77 17.72 -11.45
CA SER A 94 -5.45 19.14 -11.18
C SER A 94 -4.45 19.70 -12.20
N THR A 95 -3.48 18.90 -12.64
CA THR A 95 -2.54 19.33 -13.68
C THR A 95 -3.16 19.40 -15.08
N GLU A 96 -4.14 18.56 -15.39
CA GLU A 96 -4.92 18.62 -16.63
C GLU A 96 -5.76 19.90 -16.68
N ASP A 97 -6.50 20.19 -15.61
CA ASP A 97 -7.33 21.40 -15.49
C ASP A 97 -6.49 22.69 -15.60
N ALA A 98 -5.31 22.70 -14.96
CA ALA A 98 -4.37 23.80 -15.06
C ALA A 98 -3.81 23.95 -16.49
N ALA A 99 -3.52 22.84 -17.17
CA ALA A 99 -3.04 22.86 -18.54
C ALA A 99 -4.11 23.38 -19.51
N GLU A 100 -5.38 22.97 -19.35
CA GLU A 100 -6.52 23.49 -20.12
C GLU A 100 -6.65 25.01 -19.93
N THR A 101 -6.59 25.48 -18.68
CA THR A 101 -6.63 26.92 -18.37
C THR A 101 -5.49 27.69 -19.05
N ILE A 102 -4.28 27.12 -19.11
CA ILE A 102 -3.13 27.75 -19.80
C ILE A 102 -3.36 27.77 -21.32
N MET A 103 -3.94 26.72 -21.90
CA MET A 103 -4.25 26.67 -23.33
C MET A 103 -5.32 27.69 -23.71
N ASP A 104 -6.37 27.84 -22.91
CA ASP A 104 -7.40 28.87 -23.09
C ASP A 104 -6.80 30.28 -23.03
N ALA A 105 -5.91 30.52 -22.06
CA ALA A 105 -5.19 31.78 -21.96
C ALA A 105 -4.30 32.02 -23.19
N ALA A 106 -3.61 31.00 -23.69
CA ALA A 106 -2.80 31.09 -24.90
C ALA A 106 -3.65 31.41 -26.14
N GLU A 107 -4.84 30.82 -26.28
CA GLU A 107 -5.78 31.14 -27.35
C GLU A 107 -6.25 32.60 -27.27
N ALA A 108 -6.59 33.08 -26.08
CA ALA A 108 -6.97 34.48 -25.85
C ALA A 108 -5.83 35.44 -26.23
N VAL A 109 -4.56 35.11 -25.91
CA VAL A 109 -3.39 35.88 -26.38
C VAL A 109 -3.32 35.92 -27.90
N GLY A 110 -3.58 34.80 -28.57
CA GLY A 110 -3.61 34.72 -30.04
C GLY A 110 -4.69 35.58 -30.66
N GLN A 111 -5.91 35.60 -30.09
CA GLN A 111 -6.99 36.46 -30.54
C GLN A 111 -6.62 37.95 -30.39
N VAL A 112 -6.12 38.36 -29.22
CA VAL A 112 -5.69 39.75 -28.98
C VAL A 112 -4.54 40.14 -29.92
N ALA A 113 -3.64 39.20 -30.25
CA ALA A 113 -2.54 39.45 -31.19
C ALA A 113 -3.04 39.91 -32.57
N SER A 114 -4.22 39.45 -33.01
CA SER A 114 -4.82 39.84 -34.29
C SER A 114 -5.39 41.27 -34.29
N GLU A 115 -5.64 41.84 -33.12
CA GLU A 115 -6.24 43.16 -32.93
C GLU A 115 -5.20 44.28 -32.72
N VAL A 116 -3.95 43.94 -32.39
CA VAL A 116 -2.88 44.91 -32.15
C VAL A 116 -2.06 45.24 -33.41
N PRO A 117 -1.37 46.41 -33.45
CA PRO A 117 -0.50 46.78 -34.55
C PRO A 117 0.56 45.70 -34.87
N LYS A 118 0.85 45.50 -36.16
CA LYS A 118 1.77 44.48 -36.69
C LYS A 118 3.13 44.38 -35.98
N LYS A 119 3.63 45.48 -35.42
CA LYS A 119 4.90 45.52 -34.67
C LYS A 119 4.88 44.60 -33.43
N HIS A 120 3.72 44.42 -32.79
CA HIS A 120 3.56 43.63 -31.56
C HIS A 120 2.81 42.32 -31.79
N SER A 121 1.91 42.28 -32.79
CA SER A 121 1.12 41.12 -33.19
C SER A 121 1.97 39.85 -33.40
N ALA A 122 3.01 39.90 -34.24
CA ALA A 122 3.85 38.73 -34.52
C ALA A 122 4.55 38.16 -33.27
N LYS A 123 4.87 39.02 -32.29
CA LYS A 123 5.50 38.56 -31.03
C LYS A 123 4.49 37.88 -30.11
N LEU A 124 3.24 38.34 -30.10
CA LEU A 124 2.18 37.72 -29.30
C LEU A 124 1.71 36.39 -29.91
N GLU A 125 1.60 36.29 -31.24
CA GLU A 125 1.32 35.03 -31.93
C GLU A 125 2.38 33.97 -31.63
N GLN A 126 3.66 34.36 -31.63
CA GLN A 126 4.74 33.45 -31.27
C GLN A 126 4.63 32.98 -29.81
N ILE A 127 4.37 33.90 -28.86
CA ILE A 127 4.22 33.55 -27.44
C ILE A 127 3.03 32.61 -27.23
N SER A 128 1.90 32.86 -27.89
CA SER A 128 0.72 31.99 -27.86
C SER A 128 1.05 30.58 -28.37
N THR A 129 1.77 30.49 -29.50
CA THR A 129 2.21 29.20 -30.06
C THR A 129 3.17 28.46 -29.12
N ASP A 130 4.13 29.17 -28.52
CA ASP A 130 5.09 28.61 -27.58
C ASP A 130 4.40 28.07 -26.32
N LEU A 131 3.38 28.78 -25.81
CA LEU A 131 2.57 28.33 -24.68
C LEU A 131 1.80 27.05 -25.01
N PHE A 132 1.14 26.97 -26.17
CA PHE A 132 0.45 25.75 -26.62
C PHE A 132 1.40 24.55 -26.68
N GLN A 133 2.59 24.72 -27.28
CA GLN A 133 3.58 23.66 -27.35
C GLN A 133 4.10 23.27 -25.96
N ALA A 134 4.36 24.22 -25.08
CA ALA A 134 4.84 23.93 -23.74
C ALA A 134 3.81 23.15 -22.91
N SER A 135 2.55 23.57 -22.95
CA SER A 135 1.45 22.90 -22.22
C SER A 135 1.18 21.48 -22.74
N SER A 136 1.42 21.20 -24.03
CA SER A 136 1.29 19.84 -24.58
C SER A 136 2.26 18.82 -23.97
N PHE A 137 3.31 19.25 -23.26
CA PHE A 137 4.23 18.33 -22.57
C PHE A 137 3.58 17.64 -21.36
N GLN A 138 2.46 18.16 -20.85
CA GLN A 138 1.71 17.56 -19.74
C GLN A 138 1.21 16.15 -20.06
N ASP A 139 0.88 15.84 -21.33
CA ASP A 139 0.48 14.49 -21.78
C ASP A 139 1.55 13.43 -21.41
N LEU A 140 2.84 13.77 -21.54
CA LEU A 140 3.91 12.85 -21.16
C LEU A 140 3.99 12.66 -19.63
N THR A 141 3.69 13.70 -18.85
CA THR A 141 3.66 13.64 -17.39
C THR A 141 2.48 12.79 -16.93
N GLY A 142 1.29 12.99 -17.49
CA GLY A 142 0.09 12.18 -17.21
C GLY A 142 0.33 10.69 -17.51
N GLN A 143 0.93 10.37 -18.66
CA GLN A 143 1.31 9.00 -19.00
C GLN A 143 2.32 8.38 -18.03
N ARG A 144 3.30 9.16 -17.56
CA ARG A 144 4.30 8.71 -16.58
C ARG A 144 3.66 8.43 -15.23
N ILE A 145 2.80 9.32 -14.74
CA ILE A 145 2.08 9.12 -13.47
C ILE A 145 1.16 7.90 -13.58
N THR A 146 0.43 7.76 -14.69
CA THR A 146 -0.40 6.56 -14.95
C THR A 146 0.42 5.26 -14.92
N LYS A 147 1.70 5.29 -15.33
CA LYS A 147 2.58 4.13 -15.21
C LYS A 147 2.98 3.86 -13.76
N VAL A 148 3.20 4.91 -12.97
CA VAL A 148 3.48 4.80 -11.53
C VAL A 148 2.27 4.22 -10.80
N THR A 149 1.06 4.71 -11.04
CA THR A 149 -0.18 4.19 -10.40
C THR A 149 -0.40 2.71 -10.73
N ARG A 150 -0.20 2.30 -11.99
CA ARG A 150 -0.22 0.85 -12.34
C ARG A 150 0.85 0.03 -11.61
N THR A 151 2.02 0.60 -11.37
CA THR A 151 3.10 -0.08 -10.64
C THR A 151 2.74 -0.23 -9.16
N LEU A 152 2.12 0.79 -8.57
CA LEU A 152 1.57 0.76 -7.22
C LEU A 152 0.49 -0.32 -7.09
N ALA A 153 -0.46 -0.41 -8.03
CA ALA A 153 -1.48 -1.46 -8.04
C ALA A 153 -0.89 -2.88 -8.13
N HIS A 154 0.18 -3.08 -8.91
CA HIS A 154 0.88 -4.37 -8.91
C HIS A 154 1.62 -4.63 -7.59
N LEU A 155 2.16 -3.58 -6.95
CA LEU A 155 2.81 -3.71 -5.65
C LEU A 155 1.80 -4.05 -4.56
N GLU A 156 0.61 -3.45 -4.59
CA GLU A 156 -0.55 -3.80 -3.75
C GLU A 156 -0.86 -5.30 -3.84
N GLU A 157 -1.05 -5.84 -5.04
CA GLU A 157 -1.35 -7.28 -5.25
C GLU A 157 -0.25 -8.17 -4.65
N ARG A 158 1.02 -7.79 -4.83
CA ARG A 158 2.17 -8.55 -4.30
C ARG A 158 2.25 -8.49 -2.78
N LEU A 159 1.96 -7.35 -2.19
CA LEU A 159 1.95 -7.19 -0.74
C LEU A 159 0.79 -7.96 -0.11
N ASN A 160 -0.39 -7.97 -0.73
CA ASN A 160 -1.51 -8.79 -0.29
C ASN A 160 -1.15 -10.29 -0.32
N ALA A 161 -0.57 -10.76 -1.44
CA ALA A 161 -0.11 -12.15 -1.53
C ALA A 161 0.98 -12.51 -0.51
N LEU A 162 1.88 -11.56 -0.21
CA LEU A 162 2.90 -11.74 0.82
C LEU A 162 2.27 -11.81 2.22
N ALA A 163 1.35 -10.90 2.53
CA ALA A 163 0.63 -10.85 3.79
C ALA A 163 -0.11 -12.17 4.05
N ASP A 164 -0.84 -12.68 3.05
CA ASP A 164 -1.54 -13.96 3.12
C ASP A 164 -0.56 -15.13 3.35
N ALA A 165 0.61 -15.11 2.70
CA ALA A 165 1.62 -16.17 2.82
C ALA A 165 2.28 -16.21 4.22
N ILE A 166 2.45 -15.04 4.87
CA ILE A 166 3.04 -14.95 6.21
C ILE A 166 1.97 -14.93 7.32
N GLY A 167 0.69 -14.83 6.97
CA GLY A 167 -0.41 -14.68 7.94
C GLY A 167 -0.38 -13.34 8.66
N ASP A 168 -0.01 -12.27 7.95
CA ASP A 168 -0.16 -10.90 8.45
C ASP A 168 -1.61 -10.46 8.28
N GLU A 169 -2.31 -10.30 9.39
CA GLU A 169 -3.71 -9.84 9.44
C GLU A 169 -3.81 -8.38 9.89
N TYR A 170 -2.70 -7.72 10.23
CA TYR A 170 -2.71 -6.38 10.79
C TYR A 170 -2.92 -5.32 9.71
N VAL A 171 -3.98 -4.54 9.86
CA VAL A 171 -4.22 -3.32 9.09
C VAL A 171 -4.12 -2.16 10.05
N ALA A 172 -3.23 -1.20 9.79
CA ALA A 172 -3.11 -0.03 10.64
C ALA A 172 -4.39 0.84 10.52
N PRO A 173 -4.91 1.37 11.64
CA PRO A 173 -6.05 2.27 11.63
C PRO A 173 -5.71 3.55 10.88
N ASP A 174 -6.69 4.11 10.16
CA ASP A 174 -6.54 5.35 9.42
C ASP A 174 -6.05 6.48 10.35
N PRO A 175 -4.98 7.22 10.02
CA PRO A 175 -4.56 8.37 10.80
C PRO A 175 -5.70 9.38 11.04
N ASP A 176 -6.64 9.54 10.11
CA ASP A 176 -7.78 10.45 10.25
C ASP A 176 -8.89 9.90 11.18
N GLU A 177 -8.90 8.58 11.46
CA GLU A 177 -9.75 7.99 12.50
C GLU A 177 -9.17 8.12 13.92
N VAL A 178 -7.85 8.36 14.03
CA VAL A 178 -7.13 8.46 15.31
C VAL A 178 -6.80 9.92 15.64
N ILE A 179 -7.82 10.77 15.63
CA ILE A 179 -7.70 12.12 16.19
C ILE A 179 -7.99 12.02 17.69
N GLU A 180 -6.93 12.02 18.51
CA GLU A 180 -7.08 12.09 19.96
C GLU A 180 -7.63 13.48 20.33
N ARG A 181 -8.83 13.47 20.93
CA ARG A 181 -9.51 14.67 21.40
C ARG A 181 -9.56 14.65 22.92
N ASP A 182 -9.29 15.78 23.54
CA ASP A 182 -9.42 15.94 24.97
C ASP A 182 -10.90 15.89 25.44
N GLU A 183 -11.12 15.97 26.75
CA GLU A 183 -12.48 15.96 27.35
C GLU A 183 -13.36 17.14 26.87
N GLU A 184 -12.76 18.15 26.23
CA GLU A 184 -13.41 19.37 25.71
C GLU A 184 -13.62 19.30 24.19
N GLY A 185 -13.18 18.20 23.54
CA GLY A 185 -13.34 17.93 22.11
C GLY A 185 -12.28 18.57 21.21
N VAL A 186 -11.22 19.14 21.79
CA VAL A 186 -10.10 19.77 21.10
C VAL A 186 -9.06 18.71 20.73
N VAL A 187 -8.55 18.78 19.50
CA VAL A 187 -7.49 17.89 19.02
C VAL A 187 -6.23 18.12 19.85
N GLU A 188 -5.68 17.08 20.46
CA GLU A 188 -4.56 17.21 21.41
C GLU A 188 -3.25 17.63 20.74
N ASN A 189 -3.10 17.39 19.43
CA ASN A 189 -1.88 17.65 18.69
C ASN A 189 -2.13 18.48 17.42
N ASP A 190 -1.54 19.68 17.37
CA ASP A 190 -1.65 20.61 16.25
C ASP A 190 -1.14 20.04 14.92
N THR A 191 -0.26 19.03 14.91
CA THR A 191 0.17 18.37 13.65
C THR A 191 -0.95 17.59 12.99
N ASP A 192 -1.93 17.13 13.78
CA ASP A 192 -3.07 16.36 13.29
C ASP A 192 -4.11 17.30 12.63
N LEU A 193 -3.92 18.63 12.76
CA LEU A 193 -4.67 19.66 12.05
C LEU A 193 -3.99 20.10 10.74
N LEU A 194 -2.74 19.69 10.49
CA LEU A 194 -1.97 20.08 9.31
C LEU A 194 -2.25 19.13 8.14
N HIS A 195 -3.44 19.23 7.56
CA HIS A 195 -3.75 18.53 6.32
C HIS A 195 -3.18 19.27 5.10
N GLY A 196 -2.80 18.50 4.07
CA GLY A 196 -2.55 19.04 2.73
C GLY A 196 -3.85 19.55 2.08
N PRO A 197 -3.79 20.05 0.83
CA PRO A 197 -5.00 20.35 0.07
C PRO A 197 -5.90 19.11 0.03
N GLN A 198 -7.13 19.23 0.56
CA GLN A 198 -8.08 18.11 0.59
C GLN A 198 -8.49 17.71 -0.83
N LEU A 199 -8.69 16.41 -1.03
CA LEU A 199 -9.23 15.87 -2.28
C LEU A 199 -10.62 16.44 -2.55
N GLU A 200 -11.01 16.47 -3.82
CA GLU A 200 -12.28 17.05 -4.23
C GLU A 200 -13.46 16.23 -3.67
N GLY A 201 -14.27 16.85 -2.79
CA GLY A 201 -15.38 16.20 -2.10
C GLY A 201 -15.10 15.76 -0.67
N GLU A 202 -13.84 15.78 -0.24
CA GLU A 202 -13.39 15.47 1.13
C GLU A 202 -13.34 16.72 2.04
N GLY A 203 -13.51 17.91 1.45
CA GLY A 203 -13.61 19.15 2.19
C GLY A 203 -14.98 19.38 2.80
N ASN A 204 -15.03 20.05 3.96
CA ASN A 204 -16.29 20.50 4.55
C ASN A 204 -17.06 21.31 3.50
N SER A 205 -18.30 20.89 3.23
CA SER A 205 -19.17 21.65 2.36
C SER A 205 -19.46 23.02 2.97
N GLN A 206 -19.75 24.02 2.13
CA GLN A 206 -20.12 25.35 2.63
C GLN A 206 -21.31 25.27 3.62
N ALA A 207 -22.23 24.33 3.39
CA ALA A 207 -23.35 24.07 4.29
C ALA A 207 -22.92 23.53 5.67
N GLU A 208 -21.89 22.68 5.72
CA GLU A 208 -21.32 22.19 6.98
C GLU A 208 -20.53 23.28 7.70
N ILE A 209 -19.75 24.08 6.96
CA ILE A 209 -19.04 25.24 7.52
C ILE A 209 -20.05 26.22 8.14
N ASP A 210 -21.12 26.53 7.43
CA ASP A 210 -22.16 27.43 7.91
C ASP A 210 -22.88 26.87 9.15
N ALA A 211 -23.13 25.55 9.19
CA ALA A 211 -23.73 24.88 10.34
C ALA A 211 -22.81 24.89 11.58
N ILE A 212 -21.51 24.68 11.38
CA ILE A 212 -20.50 24.77 12.43
C ILE A 212 -20.41 26.21 12.96
N LEU A 213 -20.32 27.20 12.08
CA LEU A 213 -20.23 28.62 12.46
C LEU A 213 -21.50 29.10 13.19
N ALA A 214 -22.68 28.63 12.79
CA ALA A 214 -23.94 28.92 13.46
C ALA A 214 -24.05 28.28 14.86
N SER A 215 -23.23 27.27 15.17
CA SER A 215 -23.20 26.63 16.49
C SER A 215 -22.36 27.38 17.54
N PHE A 216 -21.59 28.40 17.10
CA PHE A 216 -20.77 29.25 17.96
C PHE A 216 -21.45 30.58 18.38
N ASP A 217 -22.63 30.89 17.82
CA ASP A 217 -23.51 32.01 18.20
C ASP A 217 -24.61 31.56 19.18
#